data_AF-A0A3E0PM86-F1
#
_entry.id   AF-A0A3E0PM86-F1
#
_cell.length_a   1.000
_cell.length_b   1.000
_cell.length_c   1.000
_cell.angle_alpha   90.00
_cell.angle_beta   90.00
_cell.angle_gamma   90.00
#
_symmetry.space_group_name_H-M   'P 1'
#
loop_
_entity.id
_entity.type
_entity.pdbx_description
1 polymer ?
#
loop_
_entity_poly.entity_id
_entity_poly.type
_entity_poly.pdbx_seq_one_letter_code
_entity_poly.pdbx_strand_id
1 'polypeptide(L)'
;MSDSRRSNLMLALPAAAAVLMMGVSCYYQGIWSERWGEFPELQIYADQLPEVPMDVGEWHAIDAGKSDERTRTISGAVGELNRVYTNPAGKEVRVMIMCARFRDVFYHTPDRCYPAAGFEMLSEPQHEVIVLSNGKDAEFFTTTFRKSEVTGTHEERGYWSWTADGTWKAPSQEKIEFAGTRALYKIYVFGNMPPGERREEHEYVKDFIAQFMPAVTTALRPGFEKAERARNGELVEASSQDAPAEGDAEPEAESSEITVEELDVEPATEEEAEPAA
;
A
#
# COMPACT_ATOMS: atom_id res chain seq x y z
N MET A 1 -38.71 48.34 -26.96
CA MET A 1 -38.70 46.86 -26.78
C MET A 1 -37.41 46.17 -27.22
N SER A 2 -36.42 46.85 -27.83
CA SER A 2 -35.12 46.23 -28.19
C SER A 2 -34.07 46.24 -27.07
N ASP A 3 -34.16 47.14 -26.09
CA ASP A 3 -33.13 47.29 -25.04
C ASP A 3 -33.10 46.16 -24.01
N SER A 4 -34.24 45.55 -23.65
CA SER A 4 -34.23 44.46 -22.65
C SER A 4 -33.56 43.18 -23.17
N ARG A 5 -33.61 42.94 -24.49
CA ARG A 5 -32.94 41.78 -25.11
C ARG A 5 -31.42 41.92 -25.10
N ARG A 6 -30.88 43.14 -25.25
CA ARG A 6 -29.43 43.39 -25.22
C ARG A 6 -28.85 43.21 -23.82
N SER A 7 -29.57 43.67 -22.79
CA SER A 7 -29.16 43.50 -21.39
C SER A 7 -29.10 42.02 -20.97
N ASN A 8 -30.10 41.21 -21.36
CA ASN A 8 -30.11 39.79 -21.04
C ASN A 8 -28.98 39.01 -21.74
N LEU A 9 -28.64 39.37 -22.98
CA LEU A 9 -27.53 38.74 -23.72
C LEU A 9 -26.16 39.05 -23.10
N MET A 10 -25.95 40.28 -22.61
CA MET A 10 -24.70 40.66 -21.94
C MET A 10 -24.47 39.92 -20.62
N LEU A 11 -25.54 39.50 -19.92
CA LEU A 11 -25.42 38.70 -18.70
C LEU A 11 -25.37 37.18 -18.99
N ALA A 12 -26.11 36.71 -19.99
CA ALA A 12 -26.20 35.29 -20.31
C ALA A 12 -24.87 34.73 -20.85
N LEU A 13 -24.14 35.51 -21.65
CA LEU A 13 -22.88 35.06 -22.24
C LEU A 13 -21.78 34.75 -21.20
N PRO A 14 -21.44 35.64 -20.24
CA PRO A 14 -20.44 35.32 -19.21
C PRO A 14 -20.91 34.20 -18.27
N ALA A 15 -22.22 34.11 -17.97
CA ALA A 15 -22.75 33.00 -17.17
C ALA A 15 -22.59 31.66 -17.87
N ALA A 16 -22.92 31.57 -19.16
CA ALA A 16 -22.73 30.36 -19.96
C ALA A 16 -21.25 29.97 -20.06
N ALA A 17 -20.35 30.96 -20.25
CA ALA A 17 -18.91 30.72 -20.24
C ALA A 17 -18.42 30.17 -18.89
N ALA A 18 -18.91 30.72 -17.77
CA ALA A 18 -18.56 30.23 -16.44
C ALA A 18 -19.00 28.79 -16.21
N VAL A 19 -20.25 28.44 -16.56
CA VAL A 19 -20.78 27.07 -16.46
C VAL A 19 -19.98 26.11 -17.34
N LEU A 20 -19.63 26.51 -18.56
CA LEU A 20 -18.81 25.70 -19.46
C LEU A 20 -17.42 25.45 -18.87
N MET A 21 -16.75 26.49 -18.37
CA MET A 21 -15.44 26.35 -17.73
C MET A 21 -15.52 25.44 -16.49
N MET A 22 -16.54 25.57 -15.65
CA MET A 22 -16.75 24.68 -14.51
C MET A 22 -16.96 23.23 -14.94
N GLY A 23 -17.80 23.00 -15.96
CA GLY A 23 -18.06 21.66 -16.49
C GLY A 23 -16.79 20.98 -17.03
N VAL A 24 -16.01 21.71 -17.84
CA VAL A 24 -14.74 21.23 -18.39
C VAL A 24 -13.73 20.94 -17.27
N SER A 25 -13.57 21.85 -16.32
CA SER A 25 -12.67 21.66 -15.17
C SER A 25 -13.07 20.47 -14.31
N CYS A 26 -14.36 20.30 -13.99
CA CYS A 26 -14.86 19.14 -13.24
C CYS A 26 -14.63 17.82 -13.97
N TYR A 27 -14.75 17.81 -15.30
CA TYR A 27 -14.48 16.64 -16.12
C TYR A 27 -12.99 16.26 -16.06
N TYR A 28 -12.09 17.22 -16.35
CA TYR A 28 -10.64 16.97 -16.28
C TYR A 28 -10.17 16.63 -14.87
N GLN A 29 -10.65 17.36 -13.86
CA GLN A 29 -10.35 17.07 -12.46
C GLN A 29 -10.85 15.69 -12.06
N GLY A 30 -12.01 15.26 -12.57
CA GLY A 30 -12.52 13.93 -12.33
C GLY A 30 -11.72 12.82 -13.01
N ILE A 31 -11.17 13.06 -14.20
CA ILE A 31 -10.23 12.12 -14.85
C ILE A 31 -8.93 12.05 -14.03
N TRP A 32 -8.34 13.19 -13.66
CA TRP A 32 -7.10 13.25 -12.90
C TRP A 32 -7.23 12.71 -11.46
N SER A 33 -8.38 12.95 -10.83
CA SER A 33 -8.71 12.38 -9.53
C SER A 33 -9.32 11.00 -9.65
N GLU A 34 -9.32 10.40 -10.84
CA GLU A 34 -9.75 9.01 -11.03
C GLU A 34 -11.16 8.72 -10.50
N ARG A 35 -12.01 9.75 -10.53
CA ARG A 35 -13.41 9.69 -10.10
C ARG A 35 -14.29 9.08 -11.19
N TRP A 36 -13.91 9.27 -12.44
CA TRP A 36 -14.61 8.73 -13.61
C TRP A 36 -13.73 7.69 -14.29
N GLY A 37 -14.24 6.46 -14.46
CA GLY A 37 -13.59 5.39 -15.22
C GLY A 37 -13.08 4.23 -14.36
N GLU A 38 -12.59 3.21 -15.03
CA GLU A 38 -11.94 2.04 -14.43
C GLU A 38 -10.42 2.18 -14.48
N PHE A 39 -9.75 1.61 -13.47
CA PHE A 39 -8.32 1.72 -13.24
C PHE A 39 -7.77 0.30 -13.10
N PRO A 40 -7.74 -0.48 -14.20
CA PRO A 40 -7.37 -1.90 -14.15
C PRO A 40 -5.95 -2.11 -13.66
N GLU A 41 -5.08 -1.10 -13.72
CA GLU A 41 -3.68 -1.18 -13.27
C GLU A 41 -3.56 -1.59 -11.80
N LEU A 42 -4.48 -1.16 -10.93
CA LEU A 42 -4.44 -1.53 -9.51
C LEU A 42 -4.72 -3.01 -9.30
N GLN A 43 -5.70 -3.55 -10.02
CA GLN A 43 -6.02 -4.98 -9.94
C GLN A 43 -4.89 -5.79 -10.57
N ILE A 44 -4.37 -5.36 -11.72
CA ILE A 44 -3.19 -5.96 -12.35
C ILE A 44 -2.02 -6.01 -11.37
N TYR A 45 -1.79 -4.95 -10.59
CA TYR A 45 -0.73 -4.94 -9.59
C TYR A 45 -1.03 -5.87 -8.41
N ALA A 46 -2.27 -5.88 -7.92
CA ALA A 46 -2.70 -6.76 -6.83
C ALA A 46 -2.53 -8.23 -7.20
N ASP A 47 -2.87 -8.60 -8.44
CA ASP A 47 -2.82 -9.97 -8.95
C ASP A 47 -1.38 -10.51 -9.06
N GLN A 48 -0.37 -9.65 -9.05
CA GLN A 48 1.05 -10.05 -9.12
C GLN A 48 1.70 -10.23 -7.75
N LEU A 49 1.08 -9.75 -6.68
CA LEU A 49 1.64 -9.88 -5.32
C LEU A 49 1.87 -11.34 -4.89
N PRO A 50 1.03 -12.32 -5.26
CA PRO A 50 1.30 -13.73 -4.96
C PRO A 50 2.59 -14.27 -5.59
N GLU A 51 3.04 -13.70 -6.72
CA GLU A 51 4.23 -14.14 -7.46
C GLU A 51 5.54 -13.76 -6.76
N VAL A 52 5.49 -12.91 -5.73
CA VAL A 52 6.66 -12.62 -4.89
C VAL A 52 7.17 -13.94 -4.32
N PRO A 53 8.48 -14.23 -4.36
CA PRO A 53 8.99 -15.54 -3.94
C PRO A 53 8.87 -15.75 -2.43
N MET A 54 8.64 -17.01 -2.03
CA MET A 54 8.72 -17.43 -0.63
C MET A 54 10.16 -17.66 -0.18
N ASP A 55 11.06 -17.98 -1.11
CA ASP A 55 12.47 -18.27 -0.83
C ASP A 55 13.37 -17.25 -1.51
N VAL A 56 14.28 -16.65 -0.75
CA VAL A 56 15.27 -15.69 -1.26
C VAL A 56 16.63 -15.99 -0.64
N GLY A 57 17.52 -16.60 -1.41
CA GLY A 57 18.82 -17.05 -0.89
C GLY A 57 18.62 -18.05 0.24
N GLU A 58 19.09 -17.71 1.45
CA GLU A 58 18.92 -18.53 2.66
C GLU A 58 17.64 -18.19 3.44
N TRP A 59 16.87 -17.21 2.99
CA TRP A 59 15.67 -16.73 3.68
C TRP A 59 14.44 -17.49 3.22
N HIS A 60 13.64 -17.97 4.17
CA HIS A 60 12.35 -18.61 3.93
C HIS A 60 11.22 -17.79 4.53
N ALA A 61 10.15 -17.58 3.75
CA ALA A 61 9.01 -16.77 4.14
C ALA A 61 7.87 -17.58 4.72
N ILE A 62 7.10 -16.94 5.60
CA ILE A 62 5.74 -17.31 5.94
C ILE A 62 4.82 -16.10 5.73
N ASP A 63 3.61 -16.33 5.23
CA ASP A 63 2.60 -15.28 5.10
C ASP A 63 2.09 -14.87 6.50
N ALA A 64 2.12 -13.57 6.79
CA ALA A 64 1.74 -13.00 8.09
C ALA A 64 0.25 -12.62 8.17
N GLY A 65 -0.56 -13.08 7.21
CA GLY A 65 -1.96 -12.72 7.07
C GLY A 65 -2.19 -11.37 6.38
N LYS A 66 -3.46 -11.01 6.24
CA LYS A 66 -3.91 -9.74 5.64
C LYS A 66 -4.27 -8.75 6.75
N SER A 67 -4.10 -7.47 6.47
CA SER A 67 -4.67 -6.41 7.29
C SER A 67 -6.19 -6.52 7.32
N ASP A 68 -6.80 -6.02 8.38
CA ASP A 68 -8.25 -5.97 8.47
C ASP A 68 -8.83 -5.02 7.41
N GLU A 69 -10.11 -5.23 7.06
CA GLU A 69 -10.76 -4.48 5.98
C GLU A 69 -10.78 -2.97 6.22
N ARG A 70 -10.86 -2.53 7.48
CA ARG A 70 -10.87 -1.12 7.83
C ARG A 70 -9.49 -0.50 7.58
N THR A 71 -8.42 -1.15 7.99
CA THR A 71 -7.04 -0.73 7.70
C THR A 71 -6.76 -0.68 6.20
N ARG A 72 -7.23 -1.69 5.46
CA ARG A 72 -7.12 -1.73 3.99
C ARG A 72 -7.87 -0.58 3.32
N THR A 73 -9.10 -0.31 3.77
CA THR A 73 -9.91 0.81 3.26
C THR A 73 -9.26 2.17 3.55
N ILE A 74 -8.74 2.39 4.76
CA ILE A 74 -8.10 3.65 5.17
C ILE A 74 -6.79 3.90 4.40
N SER A 75 -6.03 2.83 4.14
CA SER A 75 -4.77 2.92 3.38
C SER A 75 -5.00 3.09 1.87
N GLY A 76 -6.21 2.80 1.37
CA GLY A 76 -6.49 2.76 -0.07
C GLY A 76 -5.78 1.61 -0.78
N ALA A 77 -5.30 0.60 -0.04
CA ALA A 77 -4.65 -0.58 -0.59
C ALA A 77 -5.68 -1.46 -1.32
N VAL A 78 -5.40 -1.74 -2.59
CA VAL A 78 -6.21 -2.68 -3.40
C VAL A 78 -5.68 -4.10 -3.22
N GLY A 79 -4.36 -4.23 -3.17
CA GLY A 79 -3.65 -5.47 -2.89
C GLY A 79 -2.57 -5.25 -1.85
N GLU A 80 -2.33 -6.28 -1.06
CA GLU A 80 -1.30 -6.30 -0.04
C GLU A 80 -0.69 -7.69 0.10
N LEU A 81 0.56 -7.71 0.53
CA LEU A 81 1.33 -8.89 0.88
C LEU A 81 2.07 -8.58 2.18
N ASN A 82 1.85 -9.40 3.21
CA ASN A 82 2.62 -9.35 4.45
C ASN A 82 3.33 -10.70 4.63
N ARG A 83 4.65 -10.66 4.78
CA ARG A 83 5.47 -11.86 4.97
C ARG A 83 6.53 -11.64 6.02
N VAL A 84 6.88 -12.72 6.72
CA VAL A 84 8.05 -12.78 7.61
C VAL A 84 9.06 -13.73 6.99
N TYR A 85 10.25 -13.24 6.70
CA TYR A 85 11.38 -14.02 6.20
C TYR A 85 12.31 -14.34 7.36
N THR A 86 12.68 -15.61 7.49
CA THR A 86 13.60 -16.08 8.53
C THR A 86 14.77 -16.81 7.88
N ASN A 87 15.99 -16.57 8.38
CA ASN A 87 17.19 -17.29 7.94
C ASN A 87 17.61 -18.38 8.94
N PRO A 88 18.59 -19.25 8.60
CA PRO A 88 19.06 -20.31 9.51
C PRO A 88 19.69 -19.80 10.81
N ALA A 89 20.13 -18.54 10.85
CA ALA A 89 20.64 -17.89 12.05
C ALA A 89 19.53 -17.38 12.98
N GLY A 90 18.26 -17.55 12.62
CA GLY A 90 17.10 -17.10 13.39
C GLY A 90 16.85 -15.59 13.31
N LYS A 91 17.50 -14.88 12.38
CA LYS A 91 17.16 -13.47 12.11
C LYS A 91 15.87 -13.40 11.30
N GLU A 92 15.06 -12.41 11.61
CA GLU A 92 13.73 -12.23 11.00
C GLU A 92 13.64 -10.86 10.32
N VAL A 93 13.06 -10.84 9.13
CA VAL A 93 12.74 -9.63 8.37
C VAL A 93 11.27 -9.66 7.98
N ARG A 94 10.50 -8.65 8.41
CA ARG A 94 9.11 -8.48 7.98
C ARG A 94 9.07 -7.64 6.72
N VAL A 95 8.38 -8.13 5.70
CA VAL A 95 8.14 -7.43 4.44
C VAL A 95 6.66 -7.19 4.25
N MET A 96 6.29 -5.94 4.02
CA MET A 96 4.96 -5.56 3.59
C MET A 96 5.05 -4.90 2.22
N ILE A 97 4.30 -5.40 1.24
CA ILE A 97 4.14 -4.77 -0.07
C ILE A 97 2.68 -4.42 -0.24
N MET A 98 2.39 -3.18 -0.59
CA MET A 98 1.05 -2.72 -0.92
C MET A 98 1.00 -2.14 -2.31
N CYS A 99 -0.09 -2.40 -3.03
CA CYS A 99 -0.43 -1.67 -4.24
C CYS A 99 -1.66 -0.81 -4.00
N ALA A 100 -1.53 0.48 -4.27
CA ALA A 100 -2.56 1.47 -4.01
C ALA A 100 -2.47 2.57 -5.06
N ARG A 101 -3.50 3.42 -5.08
CA ARG A 101 -3.46 4.64 -5.88
C ARG A 101 -2.32 5.52 -5.36
N PHE A 102 -1.64 6.20 -6.28
CA PHE A 102 -0.56 7.11 -5.94
C PHE A 102 -0.96 8.11 -4.84
N ARG A 103 -2.16 8.70 -4.97
CA ARG A 103 -2.66 9.68 -3.99
C ARG A 103 -2.89 9.12 -2.59
N ASP A 104 -3.09 7.81 -2.44
CA ASP A 104 -3.43 7.18 -1.15
C ASP A 104 -2.14 6.65 -0.49
N VAL A 105 -1.26 6.03 -1.28
CA VAL A 105 -0.05 5.34 -0.79
C VAL A 105 1.02 6.28 -0.19
N PHE A 106 1.02 7.55 -0.58
CA PHE A 106 2.04 8.51 -0.12
C PHE A 106 1.71 9.13 1.24
N TYR A 107 0.44 9.15 1.67
CA TYR A 107 0.08 9.75 2.97
C TYR A 107 0.43 8.86 4.16
N HIS A 108 0.55 7.56 3.93
CA HIS A 108 0.75 6.54 4.95
C HIS A 108 2.21 6.12 5.06
N THR A 109 3.12 7.05 5.31
CA THR A 109 4.54 6.73 5.55
C THR A 109 4.78 6.27 7.00
N PRO A 110 5.81 5.43 7.25
CA PRO A 110 6.04 4.90 8.59
C PRO A 110 6.28 6.00 9.63
N ASP A 111 6.97 7.08 9.26
CA ASP A 111 7.19 8.26 10.11
C ASP A 111 5.91 8.96 10.59
N ARG A 112 4.74 8.65 9.98
CA ARG A 112 3.43 9.15 10.42
C ARG A 112 2.60 8.09 11.12
N CYS A 113 2.52 6.90 10.51
CA CYS A 113 1.64 5.83 11.00
C CYS A 113 2.18 5.20 12.29
N TYR A 114 3.49 5.06 12.44
CA TYR A 114 4.09 4.44 13.63
C TYR A 114 3.95 5.32 14.87
N PRO A 115 4.24 6.64 14.82
CA PRO A 115 3.91 7.54 15.92
C PRO A 115 2.43 7.54 16.30
N ALA A 116 1.53 7.49 15.31
CA ALA A 116 0.10 7.37 15.57
C ALA A 116 -0.29 6.06 16.28
N ALA A 117 0.50 4.99 16.10
CA ALA A 117 0.35 3.70 16.78
C ALA A 117 1.11 3.62 18.12
N GLY A 118 1.70 4.73 18.59
CA GLY A 118 2.39 4.81 19.88
C GLY A 118 3.87 4.45 19.84
N PHE A 119 4.49 4.33 18.67
CA PHE A 119 5.94 4.20 18.56
C PHE A 119 6.63 5.57 18.64
N GLU A 120 7.77 5.62 19.31
CA GLU A 120 8.73 6.71 19.25
C GLU A 120 9.66 6.51 18.04
N MET A 121 9.82 7.54 17.21
CA MET A 121 10.79 7.54 16.13
C MET A 121 12.12 8.10 16.64
N LEU A 122 13.18 7.29 16.65
CA LEU A 122 14.45 7.65 17.30
C LEU A 122 15.33 8.60 16.49
N SER A 123 15.04 8.77 15.20
CA SER A 123 15.75 9.69 14.30
C SER A 123 14.85 10.13 13.15
N GLU A 124 15.16 11.26 12.52
CA GLU A 124 14.53 11.63 11.25
C GLU A 124 14.82 10.58 10.17
N PRO A 125 13.87 10.28 9.28
CA PRO A 125 14.10 9.41 8.12
C PRO A 125 15.35 9.81 7.33
N GLN A 126 16.25 8.85 7.14
CA GLN A 126 17.47 9.03 6.35
C GLN A 126 17.26 8.41 4.97
N HIS A 127 17.74 9.09 3.93
CA HIS A 127 17.84 8.50 2.60
C HIS A 127 19.07 7.59 2.53
N GLU A 128 18.89 6.37 2.05
CA GLU A 128 19.94 5.37 1.95
C GLU A 128 19.84 4.66 0.59
N VAL A 129 20.98 4.53 -0.10
CA VAL A 129 21.11 3.77 -1.35
C VAL A 129 21.71 2.42 -1.03
N ILE A 130 21.04 1.35 -1.45
CA ILE A 130 21.48 -0.03 -1.25
C ILE A 130 21.86 -0.62 -2.61
N VAL A 131 23.10 -1.07 -2.75
CA VAL A 131 23.58 -1.80 -3.91
C VAL A 131 23.03 -3.22 -3.85
N LEU A 132 22.26 -3.60 -4.86
CA LEU A 132 21.61 -4.90 -4.97
C LEU A 132 22.56 -5.98 -5.47
N SER A 133 22.21 -7.25 -5.25
CA SER A 133 23.03 -8.40 -5.67
C SER A 133 23.24 -8.50 -7.20
N ASN A 134 22.38 -7.83 -7.98
CA ASN A 134 22.53 -7.72 -9.43
C ASN A 134 23.33 -6.46 -9.88
N GLY A 135 23.93 -5.73 -8.94
CA GLY A 135 24.73 -4.53 -9.19
C GLY A 135 23.94 -3.26 -9.50
N LYS A 136 22.60 -3.29 -9.41
CA LYS A 136 21.76 -2.09 -9.50
C LYS A 136 21.59 -1.44 -8.13
N ASP A 137 21.17 -0.19 -8.12
CA ASP A 137 20.85 0.52 -6.89
C ASP A 137 19.34 0.51 -6.60
N ALA A 138 18.98 0.50 -5.33
CA ALA A 138 17.64 0.81 -4.85
C ALA A 138 17.72 1.84 -3.72
N GLU A 139 16.82 2.82 -3.76
CA GLU A 139 16.76 3.88 -2.76
C GLU A 139 15.70 3.56 -1.71
N PHE A 140 16.03 3.81 -0.45
CA PHE A 140 15.14 3.63 0.68
C PHE A 140 15.20 4.85 1.60
N PHE A 141 14.08 5.17 2.22
CA PHE A 141 14.13 5.86 3.49
C PHE A 141 14.29 4.84 4.61
N THR A 142 15.00 5.21 5.67
CA THR A 142 15.17 4.36 6.85
C THR A 142 15.17 5.17 8.14
N THR A 143 14.59 4.59 9.19
CA THR A 143 14.71 5.08 10.56
C THR A 143 14.44 3.94 11.54
N THR A 144 14.69 4.21 12.82
CA THR A 144 14.38 3.31 13.91
C THR A 144 13.11 3.76 14.63
N PHE A 145 12.23 2.81 14.90
CA PHE A 145 11.04 2.98 15.73
C PHE A 145 11.20 2.17 17.01
N ARG A 146 10.75 2.73 18.13
CA ARG A 146 10.75 2.12 19.46
C ARG A 146 9.36 2.15 20.04
N LYS A 147 8.90 1.07 20.66
CA LYS A 147 7.68 1.07 21.47
C LYS A 147 8.00 0.49 22.83
N SER A 148 7.70 1.24 23.87
CA SER A 148 7.87 0.81 25.26
C SER A 148 6.52 0.31 25.77
N GLU A 149 6.47 -0.94 26.20
CA GLU A 149 5.30 -1.58 26.77
C GLU A 149 5.65 -2.14 28.16
N VAL A 150 4.65 -2.54 28.94
CA VAL A 150 4.88 -3.12 30.29
C VAL A 150 5.73 -4.40 30.21
N THR A 151 5.62 -5.13 29.11
CA THR A 151 6.33 -6.39 28.84
C THR A 151 7.76 -6.18 28.34
N GLY A 152 8.15 -4.95 27.97
CA GLY A 152 9.48 -4.63 27.49
C GLY A 152 9.51 -3.54 26.42
N THR A 153 10.72 -3.29 25.91
CA THR A 153 10.94 -2.35 24.82
C THR A 153 11.13 -3.12 23.52
N HIS A 154 10.34 -2.80 22.52
CA HIS A 154 10.47 -3.31 21.16
C HIS A 154 11.07 -2.22 20.26
N GLU A 155 12.19 -2.52 19.62
CA GLU A 155 12.80 -1.64 18.63
C GLU A 155 12.86 -2.32 17.27
N GLU A 156 12.60 -1.55 16.21
CA GLU A 156 12.71 -2.04 14.85
C GLU A 156 13.32 -0.97 13.95
N ARG A 157 14.10 -1.42 12.96
CA ARG A 157 14.58 -0.56 11.90
C ARG A 157 13.75 -0.80 10.65
N GLY A 158 13.08 0.25 10.19
CA GLY A 158 12.29 0.25 8.98
C GLY A 158 13.08 0.77 7.78
N TYR A 159 12.79 0.19 6.63
CA TYR A 159 13.19 0.65 5.30
C TYR A 159 11.92 0.73 4.45
N TRP A 160 11.73 1.81 3.68
CA TRP A 160 10.61 1.88 2.74
C TRP A 160 10.98 2.58 1.43
N SER A 161 10.33 2.14 0.36
CA SER A 161 10.56 2.59 -1.01
C SER A 161 9.29 2.44 -1.85
N TRP A 162 9.28 3.06 -3.02
CA TRP A 162 8.18 3.02 -3.97
C TRP A 162 8.66 2.64 -5.36
N THR A 163 7.79 2.04 -6.16
CA THR A 163 8.06 1.84 -7.57
C THR A 163 6.79 1.85 -8.42
N ALA A 164 6.92 2.35 -9.65
CA ALA A 164 5.90 2.30 -10.70
C ALA A 164 6.25 1.32 -11.81
N ASP A 165 7.52 0.95 -11.92
CA ASP A 165 8.14 0.35 -13.11
C ASP A 165 9.26 -0.67 -12.78
N GLY A 166 9.47 -0.95 -11.49
CA GLY A 166 10.54 -1.81 -10.99
C GLY A 166 11.83 -1.07 -10.63
N THR A 167 11.92 0.25 -10.83
CA THR A 167 12.97 1.08 -10.24
C THR A 167 12.48 1.59 -8.87
N TRP A 168 13.17 1.18 -7.81
CA TRP A 168 12.80 1.48 -6.43
C TRP A 168 13.42 2.78 -5.96
N LYS A 169 12.57 3.76 -5.64
CA LYS A 169 12.95 5.13 -5.31
C LYS A 169 12.40 5.56 -3.95
N ALA A 170 13.14 6.41 -3.25
CA ALA A 170 12.72 7.04 -2.00
C ALA A 170 12.88 8.57 -2.10
N PRO A 171 12.12 9.23 -3.00
CA PRO A 171 12.30 10.65 -3.27
C PRO A 171 11.80 11.50 -2.09
N SER A 172 12.50 12.60 -1.79
CA SER A 172 12.05 13.59 -0.80
C SER A 172 10.82 14.40 -1.24
N GLN A 173 10.45 14.32 -2.53
CA GLN A 173 9.28 14.94 -3.11
C GLN A 173 8.50 13.92 -3.95
N GLU A 174 7.88 12.93 -3.29
CA GLU A 174 7.16 11.81 -3.90
C GLU A 174 6.07 12.30 -4.86
N LYS A 175 5.42 13.43 -4.52
CA LYS A 175 4.39 14.06 -5.34
C LYS A 175 4.87 14.44 -6.74
N ILE A 176 6.12 14.87 -6.83
CA ILE A 176 6.73 15.31 -8.09
C ILE A 176 7.30 14.10 -8.82
N GLU A 177 8.04 13.23 -8.12
CA GLU A 177 8.69 12.06 -8.71
C GLU A 177 7.69 11.14 -9.41
N PHE A 178 6.54 10.88 -8.78
CA PHE A 178 5.52 9.99 -9.32
C PHE A 178 4.34 10.73 -9.94
N ALA A 179 4.52 12.00 -10.30
CA ALA A 179 3.49 12.79 -10.97
C ALA A 179 3.02 12.09 -12.26
N GLY A 180 1.69 11.93 -12.41
CA GLY A 180 1.09 11.24 -13.55
C GLY A 180 1.03 9.71 -13.41
N THR A 181 1.60 9.13 -12.36
CA THR A 181 1.43 7.71 -12.07
C THR A 181 0.11 7.46 -11.35
N ARG A 182 -0.66 6.47 -11.83
CA ARG A 182 -1.98 6.11 -11.29
C ARG A 182 -1.87 5.13 -10.11
N ALA A 183 -1.05 4.10 -10.28
CA ALA A 183 -0.84 3.01 -9.32
C ALA A 183 0.65 2.84 -9.00
N LEU A 184 0.96 2.53 -7.74
CA LEU A 184 2.31 2.26 -7.27
C LEU A 184 2.34 1.00 -6.42
N TYR A 185 3.49 0.33 -6.39
CA TYR A 185 3.86 -0.48 -5.24
C TYR A 185 4.60 0.39 -4.23
N LYS A 186 4.34 0.12 -2.96
CA LYS A 186 5.15 0.57 -1.84
C LYS A 186 5.59 -0.64 -1.05
N ILE A 187 6.87 -0.67 -0.71
CA ILE A 187 7.46 -1.73 0.11
C ILE A 187 7.90 -1.16 1.44
N TYR A 188 7.70 -1.95 2.48
CA TYR A 188 8.28 -1.77 3.80
C TYR A 188 9.07 -3.03 4.17
N VAL A 189 10.24 -2.85 4.74
CA VAL A 189 11.11 -3.92 5.23
C VAL A 189 11.55 -3.56 6.63
N PHE A 190 11.19 -4.40 7.61
CA PHE A 190 11.49 -4.16 9.02
C PHE A 190 12.33 -5.30 9.59
N GLY A 191 13.43 -4.94 10.26
CA GLY A 191 14.20 -5.87 11.09
C GLY A 191 14.01 -5.55 12.57
N ASN A 192 13.87 -6.60 13.38
CA ASN A 192 13.85 -6.47 14.83
C ASN A 192 15.24 -6.04 15.34
N MET A 193 15.27 -5.17 16.34
CA MET A 193 16.47 -4.74 17.04
C MET A 193 16.35 -5.11 18.52
N PRO A 194 16.95 -6.23 18.95
CA PRO A 194 16.99 -6.62 20.36
C PRO A 194 17.59 -5.50 21.23
N PRO A 195 17.06 -5.28 22.44
CA PRO A 195 17.58 -4.26 23.34
C PRO A 195 19.09 -4.43 23.58
N GLY A 196 19.85 -3.36 23.32
CA GLY A 196 21.31 -3.33 23.54
C GLY A 196 22.18 -3.82 22.38
N GLU A 197 21.60 -4.31 21.28
CA GLU A 197 22.36 -4.53 20.03
C GLU A 197 22.76 -3.18 19.41
N ARG A 198 23.94 -3.14 18.78
CA ARG A 198 24.43 -1.91 18.13
C ARG A 198 23.85 -1.79 16.72
N ARG A 199 23.70 -0.55 16.23
CA ARG A 199 23.20 -0.26 14.88
C ARG A 199 23.91 -1.03 13.76
N GLU A 200 25.21 -1.28 13.93
CA GLU A 200 26.08 -2.03 13.01
C GLU A 200 25.68 -3.52 12.90
N GLU A 201 25.04 -4.08 13.91
CA GLU A 201 24.64 -5.50 13.97
C GLU A 201 23.34 -5.77 13.18
N HIS A 202 22.72 -4.72 12.61
CA HIS A 202 21.51 -4.80 11.79
C HIS A 202 21.77 -4.73 10.28
N GLU A 203 23.02 -4.91 9.84
CA GLU A 203 23.34 -5.02 8.41
C GLU A 203 22.60 -6.17 7.72
N TYR A 204 22.16 -7.19 8.46
CA TYR A 204 21.39 -8.32 7.90
C TYR A 204 20.11 -7.89 7.17
N VAL A 205 19.47 -6.78 7.57
CA VAL A 205 18.28 -6.25 6.88
C VAL A 205 18.66 -5.71 5.51
N LYS A 206 19.80 -5.02 5.42
CA LYS A 206 20.34 -4.52 4.15
C LYS A 206 20.79 -5.66 3.25
N ASP A 207 21.44 -6.67 3.81
CA ASP A 207 21.86 -7.87 3.07
C ASP A 207 20.66 -8.63 2.53
N PHE A 208 19.58 -8.73 3.32
CA PHE A 208 18.31 -9.25 2.85
C PHE A 208 17.73 -8.39 1.72
N ILE A 209 17.64 -7.07 1.89
CA ILE A 209 17.15 -6.15 0.84
C ILE A 209 17.96 -6.32 -0.45
N ALA A 210 19.30 -6.36 -0.36
CA ALA A 210 20.17 -6.52 -1.51
C ALA A 210 19.86 -7.79 -2.33
N GLN A 211 19.47 -8.88 -1.66
CA GLN A 211 19.08 -10.15 -2.30
C GLN A 211 17.61 -10.18 -2.73
N PHE A 212 16.72 -9.61 -1.92
CA PHE A 212 15.27 -9.63 -2.10
C PHE A 212 14.82 -8.75 -3.26
N MET A 213 15.38 -7.54 -3.37
CA MET A 213 14.89 -6.55 -4.33
C MET A 213 14.99 -7.00 -5.81
N PRO A 214 16.05 -7.68 -6.26
CA PRO A 214 16.08 -8.26 -7.60
C PRO A 214 14.97 -9.30 -7.83
N ALA A 215 14.69 -10.14 -6.83
CA ALA A 215 13.71 -11.22 -6.93
C ALA A 215 12.28 -10.66 -6.98
N VAL A 216 11.92 -9.75 -6.06
CA VAL A 216 10.61 -9.07 -6.07
C VAL A 216 10.41 -8.24 -7.35
N THR A 217 11.45 -7.54 -7.82
CA THR A 217 11.34 -6.77 -9.08
C THR A 217 11.09 -7.66 -10.29
N THR A 218 11.65 -8.87 -10.28
CA THR A 218 11.42 -9.87 -11.32
C THR A 218 10.00 -10.40 -11.26
N ALA A 219 9.52 -10.75 -10.06
CA ALA A 219 8.15 -11.22 -9.83
C ALA A 219 7.08 -10.20 -10.24
N LEU A 220 7.30 -8.91 -9.94
CA LEU A 220 6.33 -7.85 -10.22
C LEU A 220 6.40 -7.32 -11.66
N ARG A 221 7.44 -7.69 -12.44
CA ARG A 221 7.66 -7.21 -13.81
C ARG A 221 6.46 -7.41 -14.75
N PRO A 222 5.80 -8.59 -14.78
CA PRO A 222 4.64 -8.78 -15.63
C PRO A 222 3.48 -7.83 -15.29
N GLY A 223 3.39 -7.36 -14.04
CA GLY A 223 2.43 -6.34 -13.60
C GLY A 223 2.69 -5.00 -14.27
N PHE A 224 3.94 -4.52 -14.24
CA PHE A 224 4.34 -3.27 -14.88
C PHE A 224 4.03 -3.27 -16.38
N GLU A 225 4.42 -4.34 -17.07
CA GLU A 225 4.22 -4.48 -18.51
C GLU A 225 2.73 -4.55 -18.89
N LYS A 226 1.90 -5.27 -18.11
CA LYS A 226 0.45 -5.31 -18.31
C LYS A 226 -0.20 -3.94 -18.03
N ALA A 227 0.18 -3.27 -16.94
CA ALA A 227 -0.37 -1.96 -16.60
C ALA A 227 0.02 -0.89 -17.64
N GLU A 228 1.21 -0.96 -18.20
CA GLU A 228 1.64 -0.08 -19.29
C GLU A 228 0.79 -0.29 -20.56
N ARG A 229 0.59 -1.54 -20.99
CA ARG A 229 -0.31 -1.86 -22.11
C ARG A 229 -1.74 -1.39 -21.85
N ALA A 230 -2.24 -1.54 -20.62
CA ALA A 230 -3.58 -1.10 -20.24
C ALA A 230 -3.72 0.42 -20.38
N ARG A 231 -2.73 1.16 -19.89
CA ARG A 231 -2.67 2.63 -19.98
C ARG A 231 -2.57 3.11 -21.43
N ASN A 232 -1.94 2.34 -22.31
CA ASN A 232 -1.85 2.64 -23.75
C ASN A 232 -3.10 2.20 -24.54
N GLY A 233 -4.10 1.59 -23.88
CA GLY A 233 -5.34 1.16 -24.52
C GLY A 233 -5.26 -0.19 -25.25
N GLU A 234 -4.18 -0.95 -25.09
CA GLU A 234 -3.92 -2.19 -25.86
C GLU A 234 -4.57 -3.44 -25.27
N LEU A 235 -5.10 -3.37 -24.04
CA LEU A 235 -5.67 -4.52 -23.32
C LEU A 235 -7.17 -4.76 -23.59
N VAL A 236 -7.85 -3.87 -24.30
CA VAL A 236 -9.31 -3.88 -24.47
C VAL A 236 -9.80 -4.96 -25.43
N GLU A 237 -8.94 -5.52 -26.29
CA GLU A 237 -9.40 -6.43 -27.37
C GLU A 237 -9.42 -7.93 -27.01
N ALA A 238 -8.81 -8.37 -25.89
CA ALA A 238 -8.60 -9.80 -25.64
C ALA A 238 -9.70 -10.52 -24.83
N SER A 239 -10.65 -9.81 -24.22
CA SER A 239 -11.55 -10.41 -23.21
C SER A 239 -12.98 -10.72 -23.69
N SER A 240 -13.34 -10.45 -24.95
CA SER A 240 -14.75 -10.55 -25.40
C SER A 240 -15.11 -11.84 -26.15
N GLN A 241 -14.18 -12.79 -26.34
CA GLN A 241 -14.46 -14.00 -27.14
C GLN A 241 -14.61 -15.32 -26.36
N ASP A 242 -14.28 -15.37 -25.08
CA ASP A 242 -14.26 -16.64 -24.32
C ASP A 242 -15.18 -16.69 -23.09
N ALA A 243 -16.20 -15.83 -22.99
CA ALA A 243 -17.23 -16.02 -21.97
C ALA A 243 -18.05 -17.28 -22.33
N PRO A 244 -17.97 -18.39 -21.55
CA PRO A 244 -18.83 -19.53 -21.78
C PRO A 244 -20.28 -19.08 -21.59
N ALA A 245 -21.15 -19.45 -22.52
CA ALA A 245 -22.58 -19.21 -22.41
C ALA A 245 -23.07 -19.73 -21.06
N GLU A 246 -23.48 -18.83 -20.17
CA GLU A 246 -24.15 -19.16 -18.90
C GLU A 246 -25.34 -20.06 -19.22
N GLY A 247 -25.19 -21.34 -18.89
CA GLY A 247 -26.29 -22.28 -18.87
C GLY A 247 -27.11 -22.05 -17.61
N ASP A 248 -28.40 -21.86 -17.79
CA ASP A 248 -29.42 -21.69 -16.76
C ASP A 248 -29.31 -22.77 -15.66
N ALA A 249 -28.73 -22.42 -14.52
CA ALA A 249 -28.81 -23.22 -13.31
C ALA A 249 -29.36 -22.35 -12.19
N GLU A 250 -30.67 -22.47 -11.95
CA GLU A 250 -31.36 -21.93 -10.77
C GLU A 250 -30.73 -22.53 -9.49
N PRO A 251 -30.28 -21.71 -8.53
CA PRO A 251 -29.99 -22.21 -7.19
C PRO A 251 -31.28 -22.19 -6.35
N GLU A 252 -31.72 -23.36 -5.91
CA GLU A 252 -32.71 -23.50 -4.83
C GLU A 252 -32.16 -22.88 -3.53
N ALA A 253 -32.88 -21.89 -3.01
CA ALA A 253 -32.55 -21.21 -1.77
C ALA A 253 -33.02 -22.03 -0.56
N GLU A 254 -32.08 -22.65 0.15
CA GLU A 254 -32.33 -23.24 1.48
C GLU A 254 -31.89 -22.24 2.56
N SER A 255 -32.88 -21.60 3.22
CA SER A 255 -32.69 -20.65 4.30
C SER A 255 -32.48 -21.38 5.63
N SER A 256 -31.25 -21.42 6.14
CA SER A 256 -31.00 -21.79 7.54
C SER A 256 -30.96 -20.54 8.41
N GLU A 257 -32.00 -20.34 9.22
CA GLU A 257 -32.02 -19.41 10.35
C GLU A 257 -30.86 -19.73 11.31
N ILE A 258 -29.96 -18.77 11.50
CA ILE A 258 -28.96 -18.79 12.57
C ILE A 258 -29.53 -17.98 13.73
N THR A 259 -30.01 -18.68 14.76
CA THR A 259 -30.29 -18.13 16.09
C THR A 259 -28.98 -17.74 16.75
N VAL A 260 -28.81 -16.45 17.01
CA VAL A 260 -27.70 -15.91 17.82
C VAL A 260 -28.07 -16.11 19.29
N GLU A 261 -27.40 -17.04 19.95
CA GLU A 261 -27.50 -17.26 21.39
C GLU A 261 -26.73 -16.15 22.12
N GLU A 262 -27.43 -15.46 23.02
CA GLU A 262 -26.99 -14.31 23.79
C GLU A 262 -25.89 -14.74 24.80
N LEU A 263 -24.66 -14.28 24.59
CA LEU A 263 -23.53 -14.54 25.49
C LEU A 263 -23.57 -13.51 26.64
N ASP A 264 -24.08 -13.94 27.79
CA ASP A 264 -23.97 -13.25 29.07
C ASP A 264 -22.48 -13.06 29.44
N VAL A 265 -22.02 -11.81 29.41
CA VAL A 265 -20.70 -11.40 29.89
C VAL A 265 -20.87 -10.97 31.35
N GLU A 266 -20.43 -11.81 32.29
CA GLU A 266 -20.33 -11.44 33.70
C GLU A 266 -19.27 -10.33 33.90
N PRO A 267 -19.57 -9.27 34.70
CA PRO A 267 -18.62 -8.22 34.98
C PRO A 267 -17.50 -8.72 35.92
N ALA A 268 -16.26 -8.45 35.54
CA ALA A 268 -15.08 -8.72 36.35
C ALA A 268 -15.11 -7.89 37.64
N THR A 269 -15.01 -8.56 38.78
CA THR A 269 -14.85 -7.95 40.10
C THR A 269 -13.44 -7.38 40.27
N GLU A 270 -13.32 -6.09 40.55
CA GLU A 270 -12.10 -5.43 41.00
C GLU A 270 -11.73 -5.94 42.41
N GLU A 271 -10.60 -6.63 42.53
CA GLU A 271 -9.98 -7.00 43.81
C GLU A 271 -8.97 -5.90 44.19
N GLU A 272 -9.34 -5.04 45.15
CA GLU A 272 -8.46 -4.05 45.77
C GLU A 272 -7.33 -4.76 46.54
N ALA A 273 -6.08 -4.56 46.11
CA ALA A 273 -4.90 -4.99 46.86
C ALA A 273 -4.54 -3.94 47.93
N GLU A 274 -4.68 -4.33 49.21
CA GLU A 274 -4.12 -3.58 50.34
C GLU A 274 -2.57 -3.57 50.31
N PRO A 275 -1.91 -2.45 50.66
CA PRO A 275 -0.46 -2.40 50.83
C PRO A 275 -0.04 -2.92 52.22
N ALA A 276 0.85 -3.91 52.25
CA ALA A 276 1.50 -4.37 53.47
C ALA A 276 2.63 -3.40 53.91
N ALA A 277 2.64 -3.11 55.21
CA ALA A 277 3.71 -2.41 55.94
C ALA A 277 4.65 -3.40 56.64
#